data_AF-A0A9J6GUS9-F1
#
_entry.id   AF-A0A9J6GUS9-F1
#
_cell.length_a   1.000
_cell.length_b   1.000
_cell.length_c   1.000
_cell.angle_alpha   90.00
_cell.angle_beta   90.00
_cell.angle_gamma   90.00
#
_symmetry.space_group_name_H-M   'P 1'
#
loop_
_entity.id
_entity.type
_entity.pdbx_description
1 polymer ?
#
loop_
_entity_poly.entity_id
_entity_poly.type
_entity_poly.pdbx_seq_one_letter_code
_entity_poly.pdbx_strand_id
1 'polypeptide(L)'
;MVPSFTGDGNGITIQDFLRVLEQVGGLGGWTEAQMTGIARCKMVGAAYDFAWHEEAVAAAATFAEFKALATKRFDTEPEYVKLQRFLSAGQKDGEDVQSFATRLRALGNAAVGTQDGTETEVKRELRKELLNEQLRTQFLNGLRDPVRRFTLSRDPRISKRPSTAAVREERNERTVNGGRTPVRSVQEGEREAEELHARLERVERLLESSIALQNEQMQQKDRRRGNKTGRPTCYLCGDRGHFARKCRQRAPPRANREGTTR
;
A
#
# COMPACT_ATOMS: atom_id res chain seq x y z
N MET A 1 -14.17 -34.93 19.33
CA MET A 1 -12.78 -35.38 19.57
C MET A 1 -12.09 -34.31 20.40
N VAL A 2 -11.43 -34.68 21.50
CA VAL A 2 -10.70 -33.72 22.36
C VAL A 2 -9.31 -33.48 21.76
N PRO A 3 -8.91 -32.22 21.53
CA PRO A 3 -7.60 -31.90 20.97
C PRO A 3 -6.48 -32.12 22.00
N SER A 4 -5.24 -32.25 21.53
CA SER A 4 -4.06 -32.36 22.39
C SER A 4 -3.52 -30.96 22.73
N PHE A 5 -3.01 -30.77 23.95
CA PHE A 5 -2.45 -29.50 24.42
C PHE A 5 -0.96 -29.64 24.72
N THR A 6 -0.13 -28.80 24.09
CA THR A 6 1.35 -28.87 24.15
C THR A 6 1.97 -28.02 25.26
N GLY A 7 1.31 -26.93 25.65
CA GLY A 7 1.80 -26.00 26.67
C GLY A 7 2.95 -25.08 26.25
N ASP A 8 3.37 -25.11 24.97
CA ASP A 8 4.47 -24.31 24.41
C ASP A 8 4.02 -22.94 23.86
N GLY A 9 2.72 -22.62 23.99
CA GLY A 9 2.12 -21.39 23.46
C GLY A 9 1.81 -21.45 21.96
N ASN A 10 2.15 -22.55 21.27
CA ASN A 10 1.78 -22.77 19.88
C ASN A 10 0.47 -23.56 19.79
N GLY A 11 -0.42 -23.16 18.87
CA GLY A 11 -1.68 -23.86 18.64
C GLY A 11 -2.82 -23.39 19.54
N ILE A 12 -3.50 -24.33 20.19
CA ILE A 12 -4.69 -24.03 21.00
C ILE A 12 -4.32 -23.45 22.36
N THR A 13 -5.13 -22.52 22.85
CA THR A 13 -4.96 -21.97 24.20
C THR A 13 -5.44 -22.96 25.26
N ILE A 14 -4.97 -22.82 26.49
CA ILE A 14 -5.46 -23.63 27.61
C ILE A 14 -6.98 -23.46 27.81
N GLN A 15 -7.50 -22.25 27.59
CA GLN A 15 -8.92 -21.94 27.69
C GLN A 15 -9.75 -22.70 26.62
N ASP A 16 -9.24 -22.77 25.39
CA ASP A 16 -9.93 -23.51 24.31
C ASP A 16 -9.88 -25.03 24.55
N PHE A 17 -8.74 -25.54 25.03
CA PHE A 17 -8.60 -26.94 25.42
C PHE A 17 -9.62 -27.33 26.51
N LEU A 18 -9.66 -26.57 27.60
CA LEU A 18 -10.57 -26.81 28.73
C LEU A 18 -12.04 -26.71 28.29
N ARG A 19 -12.40 -25.72 27.47
CA ARG A 19 -13.76 -25.55 26.95
C ARG A 19 -14.21 -26.74 26.10
N VAL A 20 -13.36 -27.23 25.20
CA VAL A 20 -13.69 -28.39 24.36
C VAL A 20 -13.79 -29.65 25.20
N LEU A 21 -12.92 -29.82 26.19
CA LEU A 21 -12.98 -30.94 27.11
C LEU A 21 -14.29 -30.94 27.90
N GLU A 22 -14.70 -29.79 28.47
CA GLU A 22 -15.97 -29.62 29.20
C GLU A 22 -17.17 -29.92 28.32
N GLN A 23 -17.16 -29.42 27.08
CA GLN A 23 -18.24 -29.67 26.14
C GLN A 23 -18.37 -31.15 25.77
N VAL A 24 -17.25 -31.80 25.41
CA VAL A 24 -17.24 -33.22 25.03
C VAL A 24 -17.58 -34.10 26.23
N GLY A 25 -17.05 -33.78 27.41
CA GLY A 25 -17.35 -34.47 28.65
C GLY A 25 -18.80 -34.35 29.07
N GLY A 26 -19.38 -33.15 28.94
CA GLY A 26 -20.81 -32.94 29.20
C GLY A 26 -21.71 -33.75 28.26
N LEU A 27 -21.39 -33.79 26.97
CA LEU A 27 -22.11 -34.61 25.99
C LEU A 27 -21.93 -36.11 26.24
N GLY A 28 -20.76 -36.52 26.72
CA GLY A 28 -20.41 -37.90 27.01
C GLY A 28 -20.81 -38.39 28.40
N GLY A 29 -21.38 -37.52 29.25
CA GLY A 29 -21.71 -37.84 30.64
C GLY A 29 -20.49 -38.23 31.48
N TRP A 30 -19.32 -37.65 31.21
CA TRP A 30 -18.09 -38.01 31.92
C TRP A 30 -18.10 -37.53 33.37
N THR A 31 -17.61 -38.38 34.27
CA THR A 31 -17.38 -38.01 35.67
C THR A 31 -16.18 -37.07 35.80
N GLU A 32 -16.06 -36.35 36.93
CA GLU A 32 -14.88 -35.50 37.15
C GLU A 32 -13.56 -36.27 37.10
N ALA A 33 -13.53 -37.50 37.62
CA ALA A 33 -12.35 -38.36 37.55
C ALA A 33 -11.99 -38.70 36.09
N GLN A 34 -12.98 -38.98 35.24
CA GLN A 34 -12.78 -39.23 33.82
C GLN A 34 -12.30 -37.97 33.09
N MET A 35 -12.88 -36.81 33.41
CA MET A 35 -12.47 -35.52 32.88
C MET A 35 -11.00 -35.22 33.19
N THR A 36 -10.58 -35.36 34.45
CA THR A 36 -9.19 -35.16 34.87
C THR A 36 -8.24 -36.17 34.22
N GLY A 37 -8.62 -37.44 34.16
CA GLY A 37 -7.82 -38.48 33.51
C GLY A 37 -7.60 -38.21 32.02
N ILE A 38 -8.67 -37.86 31.30
CA ILE A 38 -8.59 -37.54 29.87
C ILE A 38 -7.80 -36.25 29.64
N ALA A 39 -7.96 -35.25 30.51
CA ALA A 39 -7.18 -34.01 30.45
C ALA A 39 -5.67 -34.29 30.50
N ARG A 40 -5.23 -35.09 31.48
CA ARG A 40 -3.83 -35.50 31.63
C ARG A 40 -3.32 -36.28 30.42
N CYS A 41 -4.11 -37.20 29.88
CA CYS A 41 -3.75 -37.98 28.68
C CYS A 41 -3.66 -37.13 27.40
N LYS A 42 -4.34 -35.98 27.36
CA LYS A 42 -4.30 -35.06 26.21
C LYS A 42 -3.27 -33.96 26.33
N MET A 43 -2.60 -33.85 27.48
CA MET A 43 -1.44 -33.00 27.64
C MET A 43 -0.19 -33.72 27.10
N VAL A 44 0.50 -33.05 26.18
CA VAL A 44 1.70 -33.53 25.50
C VAL A 44 2.79 -32.47 25.56
N GLY A 45 4.05 -32.82 25.25
CA GLY A 45 5.15 -31.84 25.29
C GLY A 45 5.34 -31.21 26.67
N ALA A 46 5.52 -29.89 26.74
CA ALA A 46 5.73 -29.19 28.01
C ALA A 46 4.55 -29.31 28.99
N ALA A 47 3.32 -29.50 28.46
CA ALA A 47 2.15 -29.73 29.29
C ALA A 47 2.12 -31.14 29.90
N TYR A 48 2.83 -32.12 29.32
CA TYR A 48 2.93 -33.46 29.88
C TYR A 48 3.65 -33.44 31.23
N ASP A 49 4.77 -32.72 31.31
CA ASP A 49 5.55 -32.61 32.55
C ASP A 49 4.72 -31.96 33.67
N PHE A 50 3.94 -30.92 33.32
CA PHE A 50 2.96 -30.33 34.23
C PHE A 50 1.90 -31.34 34.70
N ALA A 51 1.36 -32.15 33.79
CA ALA A 51 0.26 -33.06 34.11
C ALA A 51 0.65 -34.23 35.02
N TRP A 52 1.89 -34.71 34.92
CA TRP A 52 2.34 -35.97 35.53
C TRP A 52 3.49 -35.82 36.53
N HIS A 53 4.31 -34.78 36.42
CA HIS A 53 5.49 -34.60 37.27
C HIS A 53 5.36 -33.47 38.29
N GLU A 54 4.37 -32.59 38.15
CA GLU A 54 4.10 -31.55 39.14
C GLU A 54 3.23 -32.08 40.28
N GLU A 55 3.76 -32.08 41.51
CA GLU A 55 3.12 -32.68 42.70
C GLU A 55 1.73 -32.10 42.98
N ALA A 56 1.58 -30.78 42.86
CA ALA A 56 0.29 -30.10 43.08
C ALA A 56 -0.79 -30.56 42.09
N VAL A 57 -0.40 -30.87 40.84
CA VAL A 57 -1.32 -31.29 39.77
C VAL A 57 -1.59 -32.78 39.85
N ALA A 58 -0.59 -33.58 40.22
CA ALA A 58 -0.73 -35.01 40.48
C ALA A 58 -1.71 -35.27 41.63
N ALA A 59 -1.66 -34.43 42.67
CA ALA A 59 -2.55 -34.46 43.83
C ALA A 59 -3.96 -33.92 43.58
N ALA A 60 -4.22 -33.24 42.45
CA ALA A 60 -5.54 -32.71 42.14
C ALA A 60 -6.56 -33.85 42.00
N ALA A 61 -7.57 -33.85 42.86
CA ALA A 61 -8.59 -34.89 42.94
C ALA A 61 -9.80 -34.58 42.04
N THR A 62 -10.05 -33.30 41.81
CA THR A 62 -11.20 -32.81 41.04
C THR A 62 -10.78 -32.17 39.73
N PHE A 63 -11.71 -32.16 38.77
CA PHE A 63 -11.46 -31.47 37.51
C PHE A 63 -11.37 -29.95 37.71
N ALA A 64 -12.10 -29.41 38.68
CA ALA A 64 -12.06 -28.00 39.05
C ALA A 64 -10.66 -27.57 39.56
N GLU A 65 -10.04 -28.37 40.44
CA GLU A 65 -8.66 -28.12 40.92
C GLU A 65 -7.66 -28.17 39.77
N PHE A 66 -7.74 -29.21 38.93
CA PHE A 66 -6.89 -29.35 37.75
C PHE A 66 -7.02 -28.13 36.82
N LYS A 67 -8.27 -27.71 36.54
CA LYS A 67 -8.57 -26.54 35.70
C LYS A 67 -7.96 -25.26 36.27
N ALA A 68 -8.05 -25.03 37.58
CA ALA A 68 -7.48 -23.87 38.23
C ALA A 68 -5.95 -23.84 38.14
N LEU A 69 -5.29 -24.97 38.41
CA LEU A 69 -3.83 -25.11 38.30
C LEU A 69 -3.36 -24.92 36.86
N ALA A 70 -4.02 -25.56 35.89
CA ALA A 70 -3.66 -25.46 34.48
C ALA A 70 -3.84 -24.04 33.94
N THR A 71 -4.93 -23.37 34.33
CA THR A 71 -5.17 -21.97 33.98
C THR A 71 -4.08 -21.08 34.57
N LYS A 72 -3.76 -21.23 35.86
CA LYS A 72 -2.70 -20.47 36.51
C LYS A 72 -1.34 -20.65 35.85
N ARG A 73 -1.03 -21.87 35.38
CA ARG A 73 0.28 -22.20 34.79
C ARG A 73 0.43 -21.75 33.34
N PHE A 74 -0.64 -21.83 32.54
CA PHE A 74 -0.58 -21.64 31.09
C PHE A 74 -1.34 -20.42 30.57
N ASP A 75 -2.25 -19.84 31.35
CA ASP A 75 -2.89 -18.57 31.03
C ASP A 75 -2.11 -17.41 31.67
N THR A 76 -0.91 -17.17 31.14
CA THR A 76 0.03 -16.18 31.69
C THR A 76 -0.30 -14.75 31.26
N GLU A 77 -1.24 -14.55 30.34
CA GLU A 77 -1.54 -13.25 29.76
C GLU A 77 -2.53 -12.48 30.65
N PRO A 78 -2.16 -11.30 31.17
CA PRO A 78 -3.06 -10.48 31.99
C PRO A 78 -4.30 -10.03 31.21
N GLU A 79 -5.42 -9.86 31.91
CA GLU A 79 -6.71 -9.47 31.30
C GLU A 79 -6.64 -8.15 30.51
N TYR A 80 -5.90 -7.16 31.04
CA TYR A 80 -5.74 -5.88 30.35
C TYR A 80 -5.02 -6.02 29.00
N VAL A 81 -4.09 -6.98 28.87
CA VAL A 81 -3.37 -7.24 27.61
C VAL A 81 -4.33 -7.87 26.61
N LYS A 82 -5.17 -8.82 27.05
CA LYS A 82 -6.23 -9.42 26.21
C LYS A 82 -7.19 -8.33 25.70
N LEU A 83 -7.61 -7.42 26.58
CA LEU A 83 -8.44 -6.27 26.22
C LEU A 83 -7.75 -5.35 25.22
N GLN A 84 -6.48 -4.99 25.44
CA GLN A 84 -5.72 -4.15 24.53
C GLN A 84 -5.61 -4.79 23.13
N ARG A 85 -5.35 -6.10 23.04
CA ARG A 85 -5.29 -6.84 21.78
C ARG A 85 -6.63 -6.83 21.05
N PHE A 86 -7.74 -6.94 21.79
CA PHE A 86 -9.08 -6.81 21.22
C PHE A 86 -9.33 -5.41 20.66
N LEU A 87 -9.02 -4.35 21.42
CA LEU A 87 -9.26 -2.96 21.02
C LEU A 87 -8.35 -2.47 19.87
N SER A 88 -7.18 -3.08 19.71
CA SER A 88 -6.21 -2.72 18.65
C SER A 88 -6.25 -3.67 17.44
N ALA A 89 -7.19 -4.61 17.40
CA ALA A 89 -7.24 -5.61 16.34
C ALA A 89 -7.67 -4.99 14.98
N GLY A 90 -6.71 -4.90 14.06
CA GLY A 90 -6.96 -4.64 12.64
C GLY A 90 -6.97 -5.91 11.79
N GLN A 91 -7.58 -5.84 10.61
CA GLN A 91 -7.49 -6.86 9.55
C GLN A 91 -6.06 -6.91 9.01
N LYS A 92 -5.44 -8.09 9.03
CA LYS A 92 -4.06 -8.30 8.59
C LYS A 92 -3.95 -8.29 7.07
N ASP A 93 -2.73 -8.13 6.57
CA ASP A 93 -2.43 -8.29 5.15
C ASP A 93 -2.74 -9.71 4.69
N GLY A 94 -3.50 -9.83 3.60
CA GLY A 94 -3.95 -11.11 3.05
C GLY A 94 -5.06 -11.82 3.86
N GLU A 95 -5.48 -11.28 5.00
CA GLU A 95 -6.59 -11.83 5.77
C GLU A 95 -7.93 -11.39 5.17
N ASP A 96 -8.85 -12.34 4.97
CA ASP A 96 -10.19 -12.03 4.48
C ASP A 96 -11.10 -11.49 5.60
N VAL A 97 -12.19 -10.84 5.20
CA VAL A 97 -13.12 -10.20 6.14
C VAL A 97 -13.73 -11.19 7.14
N GLN A 98 -14.00 -12.44 6.74
CA GLN A 98 -14.58 -13.46 7.62
C GLN A 98 -13.56 -14.00 8.62
N SER A 99 -12.33 -14.28 8.18
CA SER A 99 -11.22 -14.65 9.06
C SER A 99 -10.93 -13.57 10.09
N PHE A 100 -10.91 -12.30 9.66
CA PHE A 100 -10.78 -11.17 10.58
C PHE A 100 -11.93 -11.13 11.59
N ALA A 101 -13.20 -11.23 11.14
CA ALA A 101 -14.36 -11.24 12.03
C ALA A 101 -14.35 -12.41 13.04
N THR A 102 -13.81 -13.56 12.64
CA THR A 102 -13.70 -14.74 13.50
C THR A 102 -12.60 -14.54 14.54
N ARG A 103 -11.43 -14.04 14.12
CA ARG A 103 -10.33 -13.71 15.02
C ARG A 103 -10.71 -12.61 16.01
N LEU A 104 -11.41 -11.57 15.56
CA LEU A 104 -11.88 -10.49 16.42
C LEU A 104 -12.87 -11.00 17.49
N ARG A 105 -13.78 -11.90 17.12
CA ARG A 105 -14.68 -12.57 18.08
C ARG A 105 -13.92 -13.40 19.11
N ALA A 106 -12.90 -14.15 18.67
CA ALA A 106 -12.05 -14.90 19.60
C ALA A 106 -11.34 -13.99 20.61
N LEU A 107 -10.79 -12.85 20.15
CA LEU A 107 -10.17 -11.85 21.02
C LEU A 107 -11.16 -11.21 21.98
N GLY A 108 -12.37 -10.86 21.51
CA GLY A 108 -13.42 -10.28 22.36
C GLY A 108 -13.88 -11.24 23.45
N ASN A 109 -14.09 -12.51 23.12
CA ASN A 109 -14.44 -13.54 24.11
C ASN A 109 -13.32 -13.78 25.12
N ALA A 110 -12.06 -13.72 24.69
CA ALA A 110 -10.90 -13.85 25.58
C ALA A 110 -10.76 -12.63 26.52
N ALA A 111 -11.05 -11.43 26.04
CA ALA A 111 -10.97 -10.19 26.82
C ALA A 111 -12.08 -10.06 27.88
N VAL A 112 -13.26 -10.64 27.62
CA VAL A 112 -14.40 -10.62 28.55
C VAL A 112 -14.27 -11.67 29.65
N GLY A 113 -13.40 -12.67 29.48
CA GLY A 113 -13.17 -13.74 30.46
C GLY A 113 -14.29 -14.79 30.48
N THR A 114 -13.98 -15.95 31.07
CA THR A 114 -14.95 -17.01 31.37
C THR A 114 -15.65 -16.70 32.69
N GLN A 115 -16.98 -16.79 32.68
CA GLN A 115 -17.89 -16.44 33.79
C GLN A 115 -17.52 -17.08 35.13
N ASP A 116 -17.73 -16.31 36.20
CA ASP A 116 -18.05 -16.87 37.51
C ASP A 116 -19.53 -17.25 37.55
N GLY A 117 -19.85 -18.45 38.05
CA GLY A 117 -21.20 -19.03 38.04
C GLY A 117 -22.28 -18.29 38.85
N THR A 118 -21.96 -17.12 39.42
CA THR A 118 -22.82 -16.31 40.30
C THR A 118 -23.62 -15.23 39.58
N GLU A 119 -23.50 -15.12 38.26
CA GLU A 119 -24.10 -14.03 37.50
C GLU A 119 -25.57 -14.27 37.13
N THR A 120 -26.41 -13.25 37.35
CA THR A 120 -27.82 -13.25 36.96
C THR A 120 -27.99 -13.25 35.44
N GLU A 121 -29.07 -13.87 34.94
CA GLU A 121 -29.39 -13.93 33.50
C GLU A 121 -29.38 -12.56 32.83
N VAL A 122 -29.94 -11.55 33.50
CA VAL A 122 -30.01 -10.18 32.99
C VAL A 122 -28.62 -9.56 32.79
N LYS A 123 -27.69 -9.77 33.72
CA LYS A 123 -26.32 -9.25 33.60
C LYS A 123 -25.56 -9.98 32.48
N ARG A 124 -25.80 -11.29 32.33
CA ARG A 124 -25.24 -12.09 31.24
C ARG A 124 -25.67 -11.55 29.88
N GLU A 125 -26.96 -11.28 29.69
CA GLU A 125 -27.45 -10.74 28.42
C GLU A 125 -26.96 -9.31 28.17
N LEU A 126 -27.00 -8.44 29.17
CA LEU A 126 -26.44 -7.09 29.04
C LEU A 126 -24.96 -7.12 28.64
N ARG A 127 -24.16 -8.03 29.22
CA ARG A 127 -22.75 -8.17 28.84
C ARG A 127 -22.58 -8.65 27.39
N LYS A 128 -23.40 -9.62 26.95
CA LYS A 128 -23.38 -10.09 25.56
C LYS A 128 -23.73 -8.95 24.59
N GLU A 129 -24.71 -8.13 24.92
CA GLU A 129 -25.09 -6.96 24.12
C GLU A 129 -23.95 -5.94 24.04
N LEU A 130 -23.33 -5.61 25.17
CA LEU A 130 -22.19 -4.69 25.22
C LEU A 130 -20.99 -5.21 24.41
N LEU A 131 -20.68 -6.51 24.53
CA LEU A 131 -19.63 -7.15 23.76
C LEU A 131 -19.94 -7.12 22.26
N ASN A 132 -21.19 -7.36 21.86
CA ASN A 132 -21.59 -7.29 20.46
C ASN A 132 -21.44 -5.88 19.88
N GLU A 133 -21.81 -4.84 20.63
CA GLU A 133 -21.62 -3.45 20.20
C GLU A 133 -20.14 -3.05 20.11
N GLN A 134 -19.32 -3.51 21.07
CA GLN A 134 -17.88 -3.34 20.99
C GLN A 134 -17.27 -4.08 19.79
N LEU A 135 -17.64 -5.34 19.58
CA LEU A 135 -17.19 -6.15 18.44
C LEU A 135 -17.52 -5.47 17.12
N ARG A 136 -18.72 -4.92 16.99
CA ARG A 136 -19.17 -4.18 15.81
C ARG A 136 -18.32 -2.94 15.57
N THR A 137 -18.06 -2.16 16.61
CA THR A 137 -17.23 -0.95 16.54
C THR A 137 -15.80 -1.28 16.14
N GLN A 138 -15.19 -2.28 16.81
CA GLN A 138 -13.82 -2.68 16.50
C GLN A 138 -13.69 -3.35 15.14
N PHE A 139 -14.71 -4.09 14.70
CA PHE A 139 -14.74 -4.67 13.37
C PHE A 139 -14.64 -3.59 12.30
N LEU A 140 -15.48 -2.56 12.35
CA LEU A 140 -15.44 -1.49 11.37
C LEU A 140 -14.14 -0.70 11.42
N ASN A 141 -13.66 -0.37 12.62
CA ASN A 141 -12.43 0.40 12.78
C ASN A 141 -11.20 -0.38 12.31
N GLY A 142 -11.21 -1.71 12.47
CA GLY A 142 -10.14 -2.61 12.08
C GLY A 142 -10.19 -3.08 10.62
N LEU A 143 -11.28 -2.86 9.88
CA LEU A 143 -11.31 -3.16 8.44
C LEU A 143 -10.28 -2.33 7.67
N ARG A 144 -9.68 -2.92 6.64
CA ARG A 144 -8.78 -2.20 5.73
C ARG A 144 -9.48 -1.03 5.06
N ASP A 145 -8.75 0.06 4.83
CA ASP A 145 -9.31 1.34 4.34
C ASP A 145 -10.20 1.25 3.10
N PRO A 146 -9.83 0.50 2.04
CA PRO A 146 -10.69 0.34 0.86
C PRO A 146 -12.05 -0.25 1.24
N VAL A 147 -12.07 -1.35 2.00
CA VAL A 147 -13.30 -2.03 2.43
C VAL A 147 -14.09 -1.19 3.44
N ARG A 148 -13.41 -0.57 4.40
CA ARG A 148 -14.01 0.24 5.46
C ARG A 148 -14.80 1.42 4.92
N ARG A 149 -14.20 2.21 4.01
CA ARG A 149 -14.81 3.42 3.45
C ARG A 149 -16.15 3.14 2.78
N PHE A 150 -16.20 2.10 1.94
CA PHE A 150 -17.41 1.75 1.21
C PHE A 150 -18.43 0.99 2.08
N THR A 151 -17.98 0.27 3.12
CA THR A 151 -18.88 -0.33 4.11
C THR A 151 -19.62 0.74 4.91
N LEU A 152 -18.91 1.76 5.40
CA LEU A 152 -19.49 2.89 6.14
C LEU A 152 -20.43 3.75 5.28
N SER A 153 -20.07 3.96 4.01
CA SER A 153 -20.89 4.76 3.09
C SER A 153 -22.22 4.10 2.71
N ARG A 154 -22.31 2.77 2.75
CA ARG A 154 -23.48 2.01 2.25
C ARG A 154 -24.45 1.59 3.35
N ASP A 155 -23.97 1.43 4.58
CA ASP A 155 -24.81 1.00 5.70
C ASP A 155 -24.50 1.76 7.00
N PRO A 156 -25.27 2.82 7.31
CA PRO A 156 -25.15 3.53 8.60
C PRO A 156 -25.62 2.68 9.80
N ARG A 157 -26.37 1.59 9.57
CA ARG A 157 -27.01 0.78 10.61
C ARG A 157 -26.54 -0.68 10.51
N ILE A 158 -25.31 -0.89 10.97
CA ILE A 158 -24.61 -2.17 10.90
C ILE A 158 -25.41 -3.30 11.57
N SER A 159 -25.73 -4.31 10.76
CA SER A 159 -26.36 -5.57 11.16
C SER A 159 -25.44 -6.44 12.04
N LYS A 160 -26.06 -7.30 12.87
CA LYS A 160 -25.45 -8.22 13.86
C LYS A 160 -24.44 -9.25 13.30
N ARG A 161 -24.18 -9.28 12.00
CA ARG A 161 -23.21 -10.20 11.34
C ARG A 161 -22.15 -9.39 10.61
N PRO A 162 -20.91 -9.93 10.39
CA PRO A 162 -19.95 -9.30 9.49
C PRO A 162 -20.70 -8.96 8.21
N SER A 163 -20.80 -7.66 7.92
CA SER A 163 -21.84 -7.18 7.03
C SER A 163 -21.63 -7.85 5.68
N THR A 164 -22.70 -8.39 5.11
CA THR A 164 -22.70 -8.85 3.71
C THR A 164 -22.15 -7.75 2.79
N ALA A 165 -22.31 -6.49 3.19
CA ALA A 165 -21.66 -5.32 2.62
C ALA A 165 -20.12 -5.40 2.63
N ALA A 166 -19.47 -5.68 3.77
CA ALA A 166 -18.00 -5.78 3.85
C ALA A 166 -17.44 -6.93 3.01
N VAL A 167 -18.10 -8.10 3.00
CA VAL A 167 -17.70 -9.24 2.15
C VAL A 167 -17.86 -8.91 0.68
N ARG A 168 -18.99 -8.29 0.30
CA ARG A 168 -19.23 -7.84 -1.06
C ARG A 168 -18.19 -6.81 -1.49
N GLU A 169 -17.82 -5.91 -0.59
CA GLU A 169 -16.85 -4.87 -0.89
C GLU A 169 -15.43 -5.41 -1.03
N GLU A 170 -15.03 -6.36 -0.18
CA GLU A 170 -13.77 -7.09 -0.37
C GLU A 170 -13.75 -7.80 -1.74
N ARG A 171 -14.86 -8.41 -2.15
CA ARG A 171 -14.97 -9.03 -3.47
C ARG A 171 -14.86 -8.00 -4.61
N ASN A 172 -15.47 -6.83 -4.45
CA ASN A 172 -15.35 -5.73 -5.40
C ASN A 172 -13.91 -5.24 -5.50
N GLU A 173 -13.24 -5.03 -4.35
CA GLU A 173 -11.83 -4.64 -4.30
C GLU A 173 -10.94 -5.67 -5.00
N ARG A 174 -11.12 -6.97 -4.72
CA ARG A 174 -10.39 -8.04 -5.42
C ARG A 174 -10.65 -8.05 -6.92
N THR A 175 -11.87 -7.73 -7.34
CA THR A 175 -12.24 -7.66 -8.77
C THR A 175 -11.61 -6.43 -9.44
N VAL A 176 -11.62 -5.28 -8.78
CA VAL A 176 -10.99 -4.05 -9.27
C VAL A 176 -9.47 -4.20 -9.32
N ASN A 177 -8.86 -4.80 -8.30
CA ASN A 177 -7.42 -5.03 -8.24
C ASN A 177 -6.96 -6.18 -9.15
N GLY A 178 -7.76 -7.24 -9.30
CA GLY A 178 -7.49 -8.38 -10.18
C GLY A 178 -7.83 -8.12 -11.65
N GLY A 179 -8.74 -7.17 -11.92
CA GLY A 179 -9.12 -6.69 -13.25
C GLY A 179 -8.32 -5.49 -13.73
N ARG A 180 -7.29 -5.07 -12.97
CA ARG A 180 -6.25 -4.18 -13.51
C ARG A 180 -5.43 -4.96 -14.54
N THR A 181 -5.94 -5.09 -15.77
CA THR A 181 -5.07 -4.70 -16.89
C THR A 181 -4.51 -3.33 -16.50
N PRO A 182 -3.19 -3.15 -16.43
CA PRO A 182 -2.64 -1.84 -16.15
C PRO A 182 -3.24 -0.92 -17.20
N VAL A 183 -4.08 0.03 -16.78
CA VAL A 183 -4.25 1.26 -17.56
C VAL A 183 -2.82 1.75 -17.70
N ARG A 184 -2.31 1.70 -18.94
CA ARG A 184 -0.94 2.01 -19.38
C ARG A 184 -0.26 2.90 -18.35
N SER A 185 0.62 2.27 -17.57
CA SER A 185 0.98 2.72 -16.23
C SER A 185 1.54 4.14 -16.23
N VAL A 186 1.30 4.91 -15.17
CA VAL A 186 1.89 6.25 -14.99
C VAL A 186 3.42 6.23 -15.17
N GLN A 187 4.08 5.09 -14.89
CA GLN A 187 5.51 4.88 -15.15
C GLN A 187 5.89 4.83 -16.64
N GLU A 188 5.03 4.31 -17.52
CA GLU A 188 5.24 4.39 -18.96
C GLU A 188 5.03 5.83 -19.45
N GLY A 189 4.06 6.56 -18.87
CA GLY A 189 3.88 7.99 -19.12
C GLY A 189 5.06 8.84 -18.64
N GLU A 190 5.64 8.53 -17.48
CA GLU A 190 6.84 9.21 -16.94
C GLU A 190 8.06 8.93 -17.82
N ARG A 191 8.26 7.69 -18.28
CA ARG A 191 9.34 7.34 -19.21
C ARG A 191 9.17 8.00 -20.58
N GLU A 192 7.96 8.02 -21.12
CA GLU A 192 7.65 8.72 -22.37
C GLU A 192 7.85 10.24 -22.22
N ALA A 193 7.51 10.81 -21.05
CA ALA A 193 7.73 12.22 -20.74
C ALA A 193 9.22 12.55 -20.60
N GLU A 194 10.00 11.72 -19.92
CA GLU A 194 11.46 11.85 -19.81
C GLU A 194 12.14 11.74 -21.19
N GLU A 195 11.71 10.78 -22.03
CA GLU A 195 12.23 10.65 -23.40
C GLU A 195 11.86 11.89 -24.24
N LEU A 196 10.64 12.40 -24.12
CA LEU A 196 10.19 13.60 -24.82
C LEU A 196 10.99 14.83 -24.36
N HIS A 197 11.25 14.96 -23.06
CA HIS A 197 12.09 16.05 -22.51
C HIS A 197 13.51 15.98 -23.06
N ALA A 198 14.13 14.80 -23.05
CA ALA A 198 15.47 14.59 -23.60
C ALA A 198 15.54 14.86 -25.11
N ARG A 199 14.45 14.60 -25.86
CA ARG A 199 14.35 14.99 -27.28
C ARG A 199 14.25 16.50 -27.46
N LEU A 200 13.46 17.19 -26.62
CA LEU A 200 13.32 18.64 -26.68
C LEU A 200 14.65 19.35 -26.37
N GLU A 201 15.39 18.92 -25.35
CA GLU A 201 16.73 19.47 -25.05
C GLU A 201 17.73 19.24 -26.19
N ARG A 202 17.62 18.12 -26.93
CA ARG A 202 18.46 17.90 -28.12
C ARG A 202 18.09 18.86 -29.25
N VAL A 203 16.80 19.09 -29.47
CA VAL A 203 16.32 20.05 -30.47
C VAL A 203 16.74 21.47 -30.11
N GLU A 204 16.64 21.86 -28.85
CA GLU A 204 17.07 23.18 -28.36
C GLU A 204 18.56 23.43 -28.63
N ARG A 205 19.43 22.48 -28.25
CA ARG A 205 20.88 22.56 -28.55
C ARG A 205 21.17 22.65 -30.04
N LEU A 206 20.44 21.92 -30.88
CA LEU A 206 20.59 22.00 -32.33
C LEU A 206 20.18 23.38 -32.86
N LEU A 207 19.10 23.95 -32.35
CA LEU A 207 18.66 25.30 -32.71
C LEU A 207 19.67 26.36 -32.29
N GLU A 208 20.20 26.29 -31.06
CA GLU A 208 21.25 27.19 -30.58
C GLU A 208 22.51 27.11 -31.45
N SER A 209 22.96 25.89 -31.79
CA SER A 209 24.11 25.70 -32.67
C SER A 209 23.87 26.24 -34.08
N SER A 210 22.66 26.08 -34.62
CA SER A 210 22.26 26.60 -35.92
C SER A 210 22.24 28.13 -35.94
N ILE A 211 21.70 28.75 -34.89
CA ILE A 211 21.68 30.20 -34.71
C ILE A 211 23.12 30.74 -34.61
N ALA A 212 23.99 30.08 -33.86
CA ALA A 212 25.41 30.46 -33.75
C ALA A 212 26.12 30.42 -35.10
N LEU A 213 25.95 29.34 -35.88
CA LEU A 213 26.52 29.21 -37.22
C LEU A 213 25.97 30.26 -38.19
N GLN A 214 24.66 30.56 -38.13
CA GLN A 214 24.07 31.63 -38.93
C GLN A 214 24.65 33.00 -38.57
N ASN A 215 24.84 33.29 -37.29
CA ASN A 215 25.44 34.53 -36.82
C ASN A 215 26.92 34.64 -37.25
N GLU A 216 27.70 33.56 -37.19
CA GLU A 216 29.07 33.53 -37.70
C GLU A 216 29.13 33.75 -39.21
N GLN A 217 28.23 33.14 -39.98
CA GLN A 217 28.13 33.36 -41.42
C GLN A 217 27.74 34.81 -41.75
N MET A 218 26.84 35.41 -40.98
CA MET A 218 26.47 36.83 -41.11
C MET A 218 27.66 37.74 -40.79
N GLN A 219 28.39 37.49 -39.70
CA GLN A 219 29.59 38.24 -39.35
C GLN A 219 30.70 38.09 -40.40
N GLN A 220 30.88 36.89 -40.99
CA GLN A 220 31.83 36.70 -42.10
C GLN A 220 31.39 37.45 -43.36
N LYS A 221 30.09 37.49 -43.68
CA LYS A 221 29.55 38.29 -44.79
C LYS A 221 29.75 39.78 -44.55
N ASP A 222 29.53 40.28 -43.35
CA ASP A 222 29.74 41.68 -42.99
C ASP A 222 31.23 42.05 -42.99
N ARG A 223 32.11 41.18 -42.49
CA ARG A 223 33.57 41.34 -42.62
C ARG A 223 34.01 41.38 -44.10
N ARG A 224 33.45 40.53 -44.95
CA ARG A 224 33.72 40.55 -46.41
C ARG A 224 33.14 41.78 -47.11
N ARG A 225 32.02 42.33 -46.63
CA ARG A 225 31.43 43.59 -47.13
C ARG A 225 32.21 44.83 -46.68
N GLY A 226 32.72 44.84 -45.45
CA GLY A 226 33.53 45.93 -44.88
C GLY A 226 34.87 46.14 -45.59
N ASN A 227 35.39 45.13 -46.30
CA ASN A 227 36.66 45.20 -47.03
C ASN A 227 36.54 45.62 -48.51
N LYS A 228 35.33 45.96 -49.01
CA LYS A 228 35.08 46.37 -50.41
C LYS A 228 34.75 47.86 -50.59
N THR A 229 34.93 48.68 -49.56
CA THR A 229 34.71 50.14 -49.62
C THR A 229 36.00 50.94 -49.78
N GLY A 230 37.03 50.37 -50.42
CA GLY A 230 38.13 51.17 -50.96
C GLY A 230 37.57 52.12 -52.04
N ARG A 231 37.61 53.43 -51.79
CA ARG A 231 37.19 54.45 -52.77
C ARG A 231 37.86 54.14 -54.12
N PRO A 232 37.09 54.04 -55.22
CA PRO A 232 37.64 53.62 -56.51
C PRO A 232 38.73 54.60 -56.95
N THR A 233 39.84 54.07 -57.46
CA THR A 233 40.95 54.86 -57.99
C THR A 233 40.79 54.93 -59.51
N CYS A 234 40.90 56.12 -60.08
CA CYS A 234 40.72 56.35 -61.50
C CYS A 234 41.94 55.85 -62.27
N TYR A 235 41.76 54.86 -63.15
CA TYR A 235 42.86 54.32 -63.96
C TYR A 235 43.39 55.29 -65.04
N LEU A 236 42.70 56.41 -65.29
CA LEU A 236 43.14 57.40 -66.29
C LEU A 236 44.08 58.45 -65.68
N CYS A 237 43.81 58.91 -64.45
CA CYS A 237 44.58 59.97 -63.80
C CYS A 237 45.25 59.57 -62.47
N GLY A 238 44.90 58.41 -61.90
CA GLY A 238 45.44 57.92 -60.63
C GLY A 238 44.73 58.41 -59.36
N ASP A 239 43.77 59.35 -59.45
CA ASP A 239 43.11 59.92 -58.27
C ASP A 239 41.98 59.04 -57.70
N ARG A 240 41.77 59.11 -56.37
CA ARG A 240 40.70 58.37 -55.66
C ARG A 240 39.36 59.11 -55.72
N GLY A 241 38.26 58.36 -55.69
CA GLY A 241 36.89 58.87 -55.55
C GLY A 241 36.05 58.87 -56.83
N HIS A 242 36.60 58.49 -57.99
CA HIS A 242 35.86 58.38 -59.24
C HIS A 242 36.43 57.28 -60.17
N PHE A 243 35.65 56.89 -61.18
CA PHE A 243 36.07 55.91 -62.20
C PHE A 243 36.48 56.62 -63.51
N ALA A 244 37.36 56.01 -64.31
CA ALA A 244 37.89 56.57 -65.57
C ALA A 244 36.82 57.10 -66.54
N ARG A 245 35.65 56.45 -66.60
CA ARG A 245 34.49 56.88 -67.40
C ARG A 245 33.92 58.25 -67.03
N LYS A 246 34.09 58.67 -65.77
CA LYS A 246 33.68 59.98 -65.22
C LYS A 246 34.90 60.88 -64.96
N CYS A 247 36.06 60.53 -65.51
CA CYS A 247 37.26 61.36 -65.37
C CYS A 247 37.11 62.62 -66.22
N ARG A 248 37.36 63.78 -65.62
CA ARG A 248 37.27 65.09 -66.29
C ARG A 248 38.27 65.24 -67.44
N GLN A 249 39.32 64.41 -67.47
CA GLN A 249 40.34 64.39 -68.52
C GLN A 249 39.94 63.55 -69.75
N ARG A 250 38.73 62.96 -69.77
CA ARG A 250 38.28 62.13 -70.89
C ARG A 250 37.84 63.01 -72.07
N ALA A 251 38.48 62.86 -73.23
CA ALA A 251 38.13 63.56 -74.47
C ALA A 251 36.77 63.11 -75.04
N PRO A 252 35.94 64.02 -75.62
CA PRO A 252 34.65 63.66 -76.19
C PRO A 252 34.80 62.89 -77.53
N PRO A 253 33.88 61.95 -77.84
CA PRO A 253 33.92 61.19 -79.08
C PRO A 253 33.54 62.06 -80.29
N ARG A 254 34.29 61.94 -81.39
CA ARG A 254 34.04 62.60 -82.68
C ARG A 254 32.80 61.99 -83.35
N ALA A 255 31.81 62.81 -83.68
CA ALA A 255 30.61 62.40 -84.41
C ALA A 255 30.89 62.30 -85.92
N ASN A 256 30.44 61.21 -86.57
CA ASN A 256 30.46 61.07 -88.02
C ASN A 256 29.02 61.02 -88.58
N ARG A 257 28.77 61.84 -89.60
CA ARG A 257 27.52 61.99 -90.38
C ARG A 257 27.59 61.09 -91.64
N GLU A 258 26.45 61.06 -92.37
CA GLU A 258 26.16 60.44 -93.69
C GLU A 258 25.33 59.14 -93.57
N GLY A 259 24.09 59.00 -94.08
CA GLY A 259 23.58 59.29 -95.43
C GLY A 259 23.82 58.04 -96.30
N THR A 260 22.89 57.36 -96.98
CA THR A 260 21.88 57.83 -97.97
C THR A 260 21.31 56.59 -98.69
N THR A 261 19.97 56.51 -98.87
CA THR A 261 19.17 55.81 -99.93
C THR A 261 19.39 54.31 -100.24
N ARG A 262 18.42 53.51 -100.69
CA ARG A 262 17.06 53.70 -101.22
C ARG A 262 16.28 52.40 -100.98
#